data_AF-A0A821YXK5-F1
#
_entry.id   AF-A0A821YXK5-F1
#
_cell.length_a   1.000
_cell.length_b   1.000
_cell.length_c   1.000
_cell.angle_alpha   90.00
_cell.angle_beta   90.00
_cell.angle_gamma   90.00
#
_symmetry.space_group_name_H-M   'P 1'
#
loop_
_entity.id
_entity.type
_entity.pdbx_description
1 polymer ?
#
loop_
_entity_poly.entity_id
_entity_poly.type
_entity_poly.pdbx_seq_one_letter_code
_entity_poly.pdbx_strand_id
1 'polypeptide(L)'
;MDSTGASLVGHIQKLFPEIPHIFQFRENVEKATISSYKMMQGATLWKENVYLNSNFPKLGKWLFGYGLEKSTVEKVKPESLLELAFIIFAAPYTCFLKNRHCYALPEVTYENLISKPEETIGAVFDVCGISKSLIPEALTALNRDSQAGTVLSRDKMAQVKSLELSELDRKRLNEIAKRMELPESVVHF
;
A
#
# COMPACT_ATOMS: atom_id res chain seq x y z
N MET A 1 6.82 -17.29 2.38
CA MET A 1 5.73 -16.89 1.47
C MET A 1 5.34 -15.50 1.89
N ASP A 2 5.46 -14.53 1.00
CA ASP A 2 4.90 -13.20 1.26
C ASP A 2 3.38 -13.34 1.26
N SER A 3 2.71 -12.80 2.26
CA SER A 3 1.26 -13.00 2.50
C SER A 3 0.45 -11.74 2.26
N THR A 4 0.95 -10.82 1.42
CA THR A 4 0.14 -9.68 1.01
C THR A 4 -0.95 -10.14 0.05
N GLY A 5 -2.09 -9.43 0.05
CA GLY A 5 -3.18 -9.75 -0.87
C GLY A 5 -2.69 -9.85 -2.33
N ALA A 6 -1.71 -9.01 -2.71
CA ALA A 6 -1.14 -9.00 -4.04
C ALA A 6 -0.29 -10.24 -4.39
N SER A 7 0.40 -10.85 -3.43
CA SER A 7 1.16 -12.10 -3.69
C SER A 7 0.24 -13.32 -3.86
N LEU A 8 -0.97 -13.25 -3.30
CA LEU A 8 -1.97 -14.32 -3.37
C LEU A 8 -2.78 -14.28 -4.66
N VAL A 9 -2.86 -13.15 -5.36
CA VAL A 9 -3.69 -12.99 -6.57
C VAL A 9 -3.40 -14.07 -7.63
N GLY A 10 -2.13 -14.39 -7.91
CA GLY A 10 -1.81 -15.44 -8.88
C GLY A 10 -2.29 -16.84 -8.47
N HIS A 11 -2.49 -17.10 -7.17
CA HIS A 11 -3.09 -18.35 -6.69
C HIS A 11 -4.62 -18.30 -6.77
N ILE A 12 -5.23 -17.17 -6.42
CA ILE A 12 -6.68 -16.97 -6.48
C ILE A 12 -7.16 -17.05 -7.93
N GLN A 13 -6.49 -16.36 -8.86
CA GLN A 13 -6.81 -16.38 -10.29
C GLN A 13 -6.77 -17.80 -10.91
N LYS A 14 -5.91 -18.68 -10.39
CA LYS A 14 -5.86 -20.08 -10.85
C LYS A 14 -7.06 -20.90 -10.38
N LEU A 15 -7.60 -20.60 -9.20
CA LEU A 15 -8.73 -21.31 -8.61
C LEU A 15 -10.08 -20.73 -9.07
N PHE A 16 -10.14 -19.42 -9.29
CA PHE A 16 -11.34 -18.66 -9.63
C PHE A 16 -11.03 -17.68 -10.77
N PRO A 17 -10.81 -18.17 -12.01
CA PRO A 17 -10.39 -17.35 -13.14
C PRO A 17 -11.41 -16.29 -13.57
N GLU A 18 -12.67 -16.45 -13.16
CA GLU A 18 -13.78 -15.53 -13.44
C GLU A 18 -13.81 -14.30 -12.51
N ILE A 19 -13.06 -14.31 -11.40
CA ILE A 19 -13.06 -13.20 -10.45
C ILE A 19 -12.13 -12.09 -10.95
N PRO A 20 -12.64 -10.88 -11.23
CA PRO A 20 -11.77 -9.77 -11.59
C PRO A 20 -10.95 -9.32 -10.37
N HIS A 21 -9.64 -9.17 -10.55
CA HIS A 21 -8.75 -8.60 -9.55
C HIS A 21 -8.46 -7.14 -9.89
N ILE A 22 -8.85 -6.23 -8.99
CA ILE A 22 -8.55 -4.81 -9.13
C ILE A 22 -7.36 -4.47 -8.24
N PHE A 23 -6.32 -3.90 -8.84
CA PHE A 23 -5.21 -3.34 -8.09
C PHE A 23 -5.47 -1.86 -7.80
N GLN A 24 -5.40 -1.48 -6.54
CA GLN A 24 -5.49 -0.10 -6.10
C GLN A 24 -4.14 0.36 -5.55
N PHE A 25 -3.69 1.55 -5.98
CA PHE A 25 -2.45 2.14 -5.53
C PHE A 25 -2.57 3.66 -5.36
N ARG A 26 -1.54 4.30 -4.80
CA ARG A 26 -1.46 5.75 -4.64
C ARG A 26 -0.19 6.25 -5.30
N GLU A 27 -0.33 7.07 -6.34
CA GLU A 27 0.81 7.55 -7.14
C GLU A 27 1.74 8.43 -6.31
N ASN A 28 1.19 9.25 -5.40
CA ASN A 28 2.02 10.05 -4.51
C ASN A 28 2.62 9.20 -3.38
N VAL A 29 3.77 8.60 -3.66
CA VAL A 29 4.50 7.70 -2.78
C VAL A 29 4.94 8.37 -1.47
N GLU A 30 5.36 9.64 -1.51
CA GLU A 30 5.71 10.39 -0.29
C GLU A 30 4.51 10.48 0.67
N LYS A 31 3.36 10.95 0.17
CA LYS A 31 2.14 11.06 0.99
C LYS A 31 1.64 9.69 1.47
N ALA A 32 1.77 8.66 0.64
CA ALA A 32 1.40 7.30 1.02
C ALA A 32 2.31 6.76 2.14
N THR A 33 3.62 6.95 2.00
CA THR A 33 4.62 6.56 3.00
C THR A 33 4.39 7.27 4.33
N ILE A 34 4.14 8.58 4.30
CA ILE A 34 3.81 9.36 5.50
C ILE A 34 2.52 8.84 6.15
N SER A 35 1.51 8.49 5.34
CA SER A 35 0.25 7.91 5.84
C SER A 35 0.48 6.58 6.56
N SER A 36 1.24 5.68 5.94
CA SER A 36 1.64 4.39 6.54
C SER A 36 2.44 4.60 7.82
N TYR A 37 3.39 5.54 7.82
CA TYR A 37 4.19 5.86 9.00
C TYR A 37 3.33 6.37 10.16
N LYS A 38 2.36 7.26 9.89
CA LYS A 38 1.41 7.77 10.89
C LYS A 38 0.56 6.64 11.49
N MET A 39 0.06 5.72 10.66
CA MET A 39 -0.63 4.51 11.12
C MET A 39 0.22 3.72 12.11
N MET A 40 1.49 3.52 11.77
CA MET A 40 2.39 2.67 12.54
C MET A 40 2.88 3.33 13.82
N GLN A 41 2.98 4.67 13.86
CA GLN A 41 3.34 5.39 15.09
C GLN A 41 2.39 5.11 16.26
N GLY A 42 1.10 4.90 15.96
CA GLY A 42 0.06 4.62 16.93
C GLY A 42 0.05 3.18 17.47
N ALA A 43 0.82 2.26 16.87
CA ALA A 43 0.83 0.86 17.25
C ALA A 43 2.23 0.41 17.71
N THR A 44 2.37 0.15 19.01
CA THR A 44 3.63 -0.22 19.68
C THR A 44 4.33 -1.42 19.03
N LEU A 45 3.55 -2.39 18.54
CA LEU A 45 4.05 -3.60 17.88
C LEU A 45 4.98 -3.31 16.70
N TRP A 46 4.77 -2.21 15.97
CA TRP A 46 5.64 -1.86 14.84
C TRP A 46 7.00 -1.33 15.26
N LYS A 47 7.05 -0.57 16.36
CA LYS A 47 8.31 -0.05 16.92
C LYS A 47 9.12 -1.21 17.49
N GLU A 48 8.44 -2.10 18.20
CA GLU A 48 9.03 -3.35 18.72
C GLU A 48 9.54 -4.24 17.58
N ASN A 49 8.81 -4.34 16.48
CA ASN A 49 9.24 -5.07 15.29
C ASN A 49 10.56 -4.54 14.73
N VAL A 50 10.67 -3.22 14.50
CA VAL A 50 11.92 -2.62 14.00
C VAL A 50 13.06 -2.87 14.99
N TYR A 51 12.83 -2.61 16.28
CA TYR A 51 13.84 -2.83 17.32
C TYR A 51 14.32 -4.29 17.38
N LEU A 52 13.40 -5.25 17.39
CA LEU A 52 13.70 -6.67 17.49
C LEU A 52 14.37 -7.19 16.23
N ASN A 53 14.00 -6.73 15.04
CA ASN A 53 14.70 -7.12 13.80
C ASN A 53 16.12 -6.58 13.74
N SER A 54 16.38 -5.39 14.28
CA SER A 54 17.73 -4.81 14.33
C SER A 54 18.64 -5.45 15.39
N ASN A 55 18.10 -5.74 16.59
CA ASN A 55 18.91 -6.20 17.73
C ASN A 55 18.87 -7.71 17.95
N PHE A 56 17.77 -8.37 17.60
CA PHE A 56 17.51 -9.79 17.86
C PHE A 56 16.89 -10.47 16.62
N PRO A 57 17.59 -10.51 15.47
CA PRO A 57 16.98 -10.83 14.17
C PRO A 57 16.30 -12.20 14.11
N LYS A 58 16.77 -13.20 14.88
CA LYS A 58 16.11 -14.51 14.98
C LYS A 58 14.77 -14.42 15.70
N LEU A 59 14.70 -13.65 16.78
CA LEU A 59 13.48 -13.43 17.58
C LEU A 59 12.48 -12.53 16.84
N GLY A 60 12.96 -11.45 16.21
CA GLY A 60 12.16 -10.59 15.34
C GLY A 60 11.50 -11.38 14.20
N LYS A 61 12.27 -12.25 13.53
CA LYS A 61 11.75 -13.19 12.52
C LYS A 61 10.70 -14.16 13.07
N TRP A 62 10.88 -14.67 14.28
CA TRP A 62 9.94 -15.62 14.87
C TRP A 62 8.61 -14.94 15.24
N LEU A 63 8.66 -13.76 15.86
CA LEU A 63 7.49 -13.02 16.33
C LEU A 63 6.69 -12.35 15.20
N PHE A 64 7.39 -11.81 14.19
CA PHE A 64 6.76 -10.96 13.18
C PHE A 64 7.01 -11.40 11.74
N GLY A 65 7.69 -12.53 11.52
CA GLY A 65 7.96 -13.07 10.19
C GLY A 65 6.77 -13.76 9.54
N TYR A 66 5.60 -13.79 10.19
CA TYR A 66 4.34 -14.27 9.63
C TYR A 66 3.43 -13.07 9.37
N GLY A 67 3.29 -12.66 8.10
CA GLY A 67 2.21 -11.73 7.71
C GLY A 67 2.60 -10.64 6.71
N LEU A 68 3.84 -10.16 6.74
CA LEU A 68 4.20 -8.94 5.99
C LEU A 68 5.52 -9.12 5.26
N GLU A 69 5.43 -9.15 3.92
CA GLU A 69 6.53 -8.88 2.98
C GLU A 69 7.90 -9.38 3.44
N LYS A 70 7.93 -10.61 3.94
CA LYS A 70 9.06 -11.18 4.66
C LYS A 70 10.30 -11.16 3.78
N SER A 71 10.15 -11.52 2.50
CA SER A 71 11.26 -11.53 1.56
C SER A 71 11.83 -10.12 1.36
N THR A 72 10.95 -9.11 1.23
CA THR A 72 11.31 -7.71 1.03
C THR A 72 11.96 -7.12 2.28
N VAL A 73 11.38 -7.32 3.46
CA VAL A 73 11.93 -6.85 4.74
C VAL A 73 13.28 -7.49 5.02
N GLU A 74 13.46 -8.78 4.71
CA GLU A 74 14.76 -9.46 4.85
C GLU A 74 15.82 -8.95 3.87
N LYS A 75 15.42 -8.61 2.63
CA LYS A 75 16.31 -8.06 1.59
C LYS A 75 16.75 -6.64 1.94
N VAL A 76 15.81 -5.80 2.37
CA VAL A 76 16.05 -4.37 2.60
C VAL A 76 16.61 -4.08 3.99
N LYS A 77 16.14 -4.81 5.02
CA LYS A 77 16.48 -4.62 6.44
C LYS A 77 16.23 -3.18 6.89
N PRO A 78 14.96 -2.75 7.04
CA PRO A 78 14.65 -1.37 7.43
C PRO A 78 15.24 -1.04 8.79
N GLU A 79 15.91 0.11 8.89
CA GLU A 79 16.57 0.58 10.11
C GLU A 79 15.67 1.54 10.91
N SER A 80 14.60 2.02 10.28
CA SER A 80 13.65 2.95 10.89
C SER A 80 12.21 2.58 10.60
N LEU A 81 11.30 3.11 11.42
CA LEU A 81 9.86 2.95 11.22
C LEU A 81 9.39 3.60 9.92
N LEU A 82 10.06 4.68 9.47
CA LEU A 82 9.79 5.32 8.19
C LEU A 82 10.12 4.41 7.01
N GLU A 83 11.27 3.73 7.07
CA GLU A 83 11.68 2.76 6.04
C GLU A 83 10.74 1.55 6.01
N LEU A 84 10.33 1.04 7.18
CA LEU A 84 9.36 -0.04 7.24
C LEU A 84 7.99 0.40 6.68
N ALA A 85 7.55 1.63 6.96
CA ALA A 85 6.33 2.19 6.40
C ALA A 85 6.37 2.29 4.87
N PHE A 86 7.52 2.69 4.32
CA PHE A 86 7.75 2.71 2.87
C PHE A 86 7.65 1.30 2.28
N ILE A 87 8.31 0.31 2.90
CA ILE A 87 8.29 -1.09 2.43
C ILE A 87 6.86 -1.64 2.43
N ILE A 88 6.10 -1.44 3.51
CA ILE A 88 4.72 -1.94 3.61
C ILE A 88 3.84 -1.33 2.52
N PHE A 89 4.03 -0.05 2.21
CA PHE A 89 3.30 0.61 1.15
C PHE A 89 3.72 0.13 -0.25
N ALA A 90 5.03 0.01 -0.51
CA ALA A 90 5.55 -0.18 -1.86
C ALA A 90 5.63 -1.65 -2.28
N ALA A 91 5.75 -2.58 -1.34
CA ALA A 91 5.91 -3.99 -1.65
C ALA A 91 4.69 -4.63 -2.36
N PRO A 92 3.42 -4.28 -2.03
CA PRO A 92 2.27 -4.68 -2.84
C PRO A 92 2.40 -4.32 -4.33
N TYR A 93 3.03 -3.19 -4.66
CA TYR A 93 3.28 -2.79 -6.04
C TYR A 93 4.27 -3.72 -6.74
N THR A 94 5.34 -4.16 -6.05
CA THR A 94 6.27 -5.16 -6.61
C THR A 94 5.57 -6.50 -6.89
N CYS A 95 4.64 -6.90 -6.01
CA CYS A 95 3.82 -8.10 -6.20
C CYS A 95 2.86 -7.94 -7.38
N PHE A 96 2.24 -6.77 -7.52
CA PHE A 96 1.42 -6.42 -8.67
C PHE A 96 2.19 -6.53 -9.98
N LEU A 97 3.40 -5.95 -10.08
CA LEU A 97 4.19 -6.02 -11.31
C LEU A 97 4.48 -7.47 -11.74
N LYS A 98 4.79 -8.36 -10.79
CA LYS A 98 5.03 -9.79 -11.06
C LYS A 98 3.78 -10.53 -11.52
N ASN A 99 2.61 -10.13 -11.01
CA ASN A 99 1.32 -10.77 -11.28
C ASN A 99 0.40 -9.92 -12.16
N ARG A 100 0.94 -8.94 -12.90
CA ARG A 100 0.14 -7.92 -13.60
C ARG A 100 -0.89 -8.50 -14.56
N HIS A 101 -0.57 -9.64 -15.17
CA HIS A 101 -1.44 -10.39 -16.07
C HIS A 101 -2.68 -11.00 -15.38
N CYS A 102 -2.69 -11.07 -14.05
CA CYS A 102 -3.84 -11.53 -13.26
C CYS A 102 -4.79 -10.39 -12.87
N TYR A 103 -4.44 -9.13 -13.12
CA TYR A 103 -5.25 -7.98 -12.74
C TYR A 103 -6.02 -7.40 -13.93
N ALA A 104 -7.20 -6.88 -13.64
CA ALA A 104 -7.90 -6.01 -14.55
C ALA A 104 -7.15 -4.68 -14.71
N LEU A 105 -7.18 -4.17 -15.94
CA LEU A 105 -6.56 -2.88 -16.30
C LEU A 105 -7.65 -1.93 -16.83
N PRO A 106 -7.49 -0.61 -16.63
CA PRO A 106 -6.37 0.06 -15.95
C PRO A 106 -6.39 -0.15 -14.42
N GLU A 107 -5.23 0.04 -13.79
CA GLU A 107 -5.14 0.07 -12.32
C GLU A 107 -5.88 1.28 -11.75
N VAL A 108 -6.40 1.13 -10.53
CA VAL A 108 -7.13 2.21 -9.86
C VAL A 108 -6.16 3.01 -8.99
N THR A 109 -5.88 4.25 -9.38
CA THR A 109 -5.08 5.13 -8.54
C THR A 109 -5.96 5.99 -7.65
N TYR A 110 -5.51 6.25 -6.42
CA TYR A 110 -6.20 7.13 -5.50
C TYR A 110 -6.42 8.52 -6.11
N GLU A 111 -5.42 9.04 -6.82
CA GLU A 111 -5.44 10.33 -7.49
C GLU A 111 -6.54 10.40 -8.56
N ASN A 112 -6.71 9.36 -9.38
CA ASN A 112 -7.81 9.27 -10.34
C ASN A 112 -9.17 9.10 -9.65
N LEU A 113 -9.25 8.26 -8.61
CA LEU A 113 -10.48 8.07 -7.85
C LEU A 113 -10.98 9.38 -7.22
N ILE A 114 -10.09 10.28 -6.81
CA ILE A 114 -10.46 11.57 -6.24
C ILE A 114 -10.73 12.64 -7.31
N SER A 115 -9.90 12.72 -8.35
CA SER A 115 -10.02 13.77 -9.39
C SER A 115 -11.09 13.49 -10.45
N LYS A 116 -11.34 12.21 -10.74
CA LYS A 116 -12.26 11.72 -11.77
C LYS A 116 -13.05 10.51 -11.25
N PRO A 117 -13.85 10.67 -10.18
CA PRO A 117 -14.47 9.55 -9.47
C PRO A 117 -15.46 8.78 -10.35
N GLU A 118 -16.27 9.46 -11.16
CA GLU A 118 -17.26 8.83 -12.04
C GLU A 118 -16.61 7.97 -13.13
N GLU A 119 -15.57 8.48 -13.78
CA GLU A 119 -14.80 7.77 -14.80
C GLU A 119 -14.10 6.54 -14.19
N THR A 120 -13.45 6.71 -13.03
CA THR A 120 -12.71 5.64 -12.36
C THR A 120 -13.64 4.52 -11.87
N ILE A 121 -14.76 4.86 -11.22
CA ILE A 121 -15.75 3.88 -10.76
C ILE A 121 -16.44 3.22 -11.96
N GLY A 122 -16.71 3.97 -13.03
CA GLY A 122 -17.27 3.43 -14.27
C GLY A 122 -16.38 2.36 -14.90
N ALA A 123 -15.07 2.59 -14.95
CA ALA A 123 -14.12 1.59 -15.44
C ALA A 123 -14.10 0.32 -14.56
N VAL A 124 -14.19 0.48 -13.24
CA VAL A 124 -14.33 -0.65 -12.31
C VAL A 124 -15.62 -1.43 -12.54
N PHE A 125 -16.73 -0.73 -12.76
CA PHE A 125 -18.03 -1.36 -13.01
C PHE A 125 -18.05 -2.14 -14.32
N ASP A 126 -17.43 -1.59 -15.38
CA ASP A 126 -17.28 -2.29 -16.67
C ASP A 126 -16.53 -3.61 -16.51
N VAL A 127 -15.40 -3.58 -15.79
CA VAL A 127 -14.59 -4.78 -15.49
C VAL A 127 -15.39 -5.82 -14.69
N CYS A 128 -16.19 -5.36 -13.72
CA CYS A 128 -16.95 -6.22 -12.83
C CYS A 128 -18.33 -6.64 -13.39
N GLY A 129 -18.72 -6.18 -14.58
CA GLY A 129 -20.06 -6.44 -15.14
C GLY A 129 -21.19 -5.80 -14.33
N ILE A 130 -20.92 -4.70 -13.61
CA ILE A 130 -21.90 -3.96 -12.81
C ILE A 130 -22.54 -2.86 -13.67
N SER A 131 -23.86 -2.66 -13.53
CA SER A 131 -24.57 -1.61 -14.28
C SER A 131 -24.07 -0.22 -13.92
N LYS A 132 -23.72 0.59 -14.94
CA LYS A 132 -23.38 2.01 -14.78
C LYS A 132 -24.49 2.86 -14.19
N SER A 133 -25.74 2.40 -14.24
CA SER A 133 -26.87 3.09 -13.60
C SER A 133 -26.71 3.22 -12.08
N LEU A 134 -25.84 2.39 -11.46
CA LEU A 134 -25.55 2.41 -10.02
C LEU A 134 -24.39 3.36 -9.65
N ILE A 135 -23.72 3.98 -10.62
CA ILE A 135 -22.60 4.90 -10.35
C ILE A 135 -23.01 6.07 -9.43
N PRO A 136 -24.16 6.74 -9.62
CA PRO A 136 -24.58 7.82 -8.72
C PRO A 136 -24.68 7.37 -7.25
N GLU A 137 -25.16 6.15 -7.01
CA GLU A 137 -25.24 5.58 -5.67
C GLU A 137 -23.84 5.25 -5.12
N ALA A 138 -22.98 4.63 -5.93
CA ALA A 138 -21.61 4.31 -5.55
C ALA A 138 -20.79 5.56 -5.18
N LEU A 139 -20.99 6.67 -5.89
CA LEU A 139 -20.32 7.94 -5.62
C LEU A 139 -20.65 8.48 -4.22
N THR A 140 -21.80 8.15 -3.65
CA THR A 140 -22.15 8.57 -2.29
C THR A 140 -21.20 7.99 -1.23
N ALA A 141 -20.58 6.84 -1.51
CA ALA A 141 -19.60 6.22 -0.60
C ALA A 141 -18.35 7.09 -0.39
N LEU A 142 -17.99 7.94 -1.37
CA LEU A 142 -16.84 8.84 -1.26
C LEU A 142 -17.07 9.96 -0.22
N ASN A 143 -18.33 10.30 0.07
CA ASN A 143 -18.67 11.28 1.10
C ASN A 143 -18.50 10.73 2.51
N ARG A 144 -18.50 9.41 2.67
CA ARG A 144 -18.32 8.75 3.96
C ARG A 144 -16.84 8.48 4.21
N ASP A 145 -16.40 8.84 5.41
CA ASP A 145 -15.11 8.37 5.90
C ASP A 145 -15.28 6.95 6.45
N SER A 146 -14.83 5.95 5.68
CA SER A 146 -14.85 4.54 6.11
C SER A 146 -13.90 4.27 7.28
N GLN A 147 -12.97 5.20 7.56
CA GLN A 147 -12.03 5.15 8.68
C GLN A 147 -12.49 6.04 9.85
N ALA A 148 -13.72 6.56 9.85
CA ALA A 148 -14.27 7.35 10.94
C ALA A 148 -14.15 6.62 12.29
N GLY A 149 -13.67 7.34 13.31
CA GLY A 149 -13.40 6.78 14.64
C GLY A 149 -12.06 6.05 14.80
N THR A 150 -11.30 5.86 13.72
CA THR A 150 -9.94 5.29 13.77
C THR A 150 -8.86 6.38 13.78
N VAL A 151 -7.61 6.00 14.01
CA VAL A 151 -6.45 6.90 13.88
C VAL A 151 -6.19 7.35 12.44
N LEU A 152 -6.82 6.70 11.45
CA LEU A 152 -6.70 7.01 10.03
C LEU A 152 -7.88 7.80 9.48
N SER A 153 -8.81 8.24 10.35
CA SER A 153 -9.91 9.09 9.91
C SER A 153 -9.38 10.38 9.29
N ARG A 154 -10.13 10.96 8.33
CA ARG A 154 -9.77 12.22 7.67
C ARG A 154 -9.49 13.31 8.70
N ASP A 155 -10.32 13.39 9.73
CA ASP A 155 -10.19 14.37 10.82
C ASP A 155 -8.90 14.18 11.62
N LYS A 156 -8.58 12.93 12.00
CA LYS A 156 -7.36 12.62 12.76
C LYS A 156 -6.13 12.88 11.91
N MET A 157 -6.14 12.46 10.65
CA MET A 157 -5.05 12.67 9.71
C MET A 157 -4.79 14.15 9.43
N ALA A 158 -5.83 14.98 9.40
CA ALA A 158 -5.73 16.44 9.27
C ALA A 158 -5.09 17.13 10.48
N GLN A 159 -5.25 16.56 11.69
CA GLN A 159 -4.68 17.10 12.93
C GLN A 159 -3.21 16.73 13.14
N VAL A 160 -2.71 15.69 12.47
CA VAL A 160 -1.30 15.31 12.57
C VAL A 160 -0.47 16.29 11.75
N LYS A 161 0.46 17.00 12.42
CA LYS A 161 1.46 17.87 11.76
C LYS A 161 1.98 17.22 10.48
N SER A 162 2.14 18.02 9.42
CA SER A 162 2.81 17.56 8.22
C SER A 162 4.19 17.05 8.63
N LEU A 163 4.42 15.76 8.46
CA LEU A 163 5.76 15.23 8.47
C LEU A 163 6.30 15.55 7.09
N GLU A 164 7.27 16.43 7.02
CA GLU A 164 8.02 16.67 5.80
C GLU A 164 9.24 15.77 5.82
N LEU A 165 9.44 14.98 4.77
CA LEU A 165 10.64 14.18 4.64
C LEU A 165 11.84 15.10 4.46
N SER A 166 12.94 14.80 5.16
CA SER A 166 14.20 15.47 4.89
C SER A 166 14.81 14.95 3.58
N GLU A 167 15.75 15.69 3.01
CA GLU A 167 16.51 15.22 1.84
C GLU A 167 17.24 13.90 2.11
N LEU A 168 17.70 13.69 3.35
CA LEU A 168 18.31 12.43 3.76
C LEU A 168 17.30 11.28 3.74
N ASP A 169 16.08 11.53 4.21
CA ASP A 169 15.00 10.54 4.17
C ASP A 169 14.64 10.18 2.73
N ARG A 170 14.43 11.17 1.85
CA ARG A 170 14.15 10.95 0.42
C ARG A 170 15.25 10.13 -0.24
N LYS A 171 16.52 10.47 0.01
CA LYS A 171 17.66 9.71 -0.51
C LYS A 171 17.64 8.26 -0.04
N ARG A 172 17.42 8.01 1.26
CA ARG A 172 17.33 6.65 1.82
C ARG A 172 16.17 5.86 1.23
N LEU A 173 14.99 6.46 1.12
CA LEU A 173 13.82 5.79 0.54
C LEU A 173 14.04 5.47 -0.94
N ASN A 174 14.71 6.35 -1.70
CA ASN A 174 15.13 6.06 -3.07
C ASN A 174 16.11 4.89 -3.17
N GLU A 175 17.06 4.77 -2.23
CA GLU A 175 17.98 3.62 -2.17
C GLU A 175 17.23 2.32 -1.83
N ILE A 176 16.21 2.38 -0.98
CA ILE A 176 15.34 1.23 -0.71
C ILE A 176 14.52 0.87 -1.96
N ALA A 177 13.93 1.84 -2.63
CA ALA A 177 13.17 1.62 -3.86
C ALA A 177 13.98 0.90 -4.93
N LYS A 178 15.24 1.29 -5.11
CA LYS A 178 16.19 0.60 -6.00
C LYS A 178 16.44 -0.84 -5.57
N ARG A 179 16.63 -1.10 -4.27
CA ARG A 179 16.79 -2.47 -3.74
C ARG A 179 15.52 -3.31 -3.91
N MET A 180 14.35 -2.67 -3.93
CA MET A 180 13.05 -3.30 -4.19
C MET A 180 12.74 -3.46 -5.69
N GLU A 181 13.60 -2.93 -6.58
CA GLU A 181 13.41 -2.95 -8.04
C GLU A 181 12.10 -2.26 -8.46
N LEU A 182 11.72 -1.19 -7.76
CA LEU A 182 10.57 -0.37 -8.13
C LEU A 182 10.87 0.48 -9.37
N PRO A 183 9.93 0.64 -10.32
CA PRO A 183 10.09 1.54 -11.44
C PRO A 183 10.24 2.99 -10.97
N GLU A 184 11.13 3.74 -11.63
CA GLU A 184 11.31 5.17 -11.32
C GLU A 184 10.02 5.96 -11.50
N SER A 185 9.17 5.59 -12.47
CA SER A 185 7.86 6.20 -12.73
C SER A 185 6.90 6.16 -11.53
N VAL A 186 7.16 5.29 -10.56
CA VAL A 186 6.36 5.11 -9.36
C VAL A 186 6.96 5.89 -8.21
N VAL A 187 8.30 5.96 -8.14
CA VAL A 187 9.02 6.51 -6.99
C VAL A 187 9.59 7.88 -7.36
N HIS A 188 8.76 8.90 -7.18
CA HIS A 188 9.15 10.30 -7.30
C HIS A 188 8.91 10.98 -5.94
N PHE A 189 10.00 11.35 -5.26
CA PHE A 189 10.01 12.15 -4.04
C PHE A 189 10.40 13.59 -4.36
#